data_AF-A0A8D0ATU7-F1
#
_entry.id   AF-A0A8D0ATU7-F1
#
_cell.length_a   1.000
_cell.length_b   1.000
_cell.length_c   1.000
_cell.angle_alpha   90.00
_cell.angle_beta   90.00
_cell.angle_gamma   90.00
#
_symmetry.space_group_name_H-M   'P 1'
#
loop_
_entity.id
_entity.type
_entity.pdbx_description
1 polymer ?
#
loop_
_entity_poly.entity_id
_entity_poly.type
_entity_poly.pdbx_seq_one_letter_code
_entity_poly.pdbx_strand_id
1 'polypeptide(L)'
;QALPSECESANPLLSSLSLPVSLSPCCSTLTTQQLQQNLRAEKKRERPVRLLFEIPTTRIIEHLLSKYVVYDIVVMRSGSFDSRRVSVERRYSDFSRLHHDLLEEFGDELEEVVLPPKLLSGNFSADIISKRRLALQDYLARLYAARCARHAPRFARFFTEPEQKRAHGLLRAGKFTLATQQLQTVLEVEEKLLPWQHPTLSVPTLAALAVCHRDLEEAEPAFAAAQKALPATRRYGLKQYQAALLELLVDLGYQLGRPTATLQHELTLLRDAERGEATTLKELEDVGSPTDSLH
;
A
#
# COMPACT_ATOMS: atom_id res chain seq x y z
N GLN A 1 54.43 -48.69 59.52
CA GLN A 1 55.03 -47.96 60.64
C GLN A 1 54.94 -46.47 60.33
N ALA A 2 54.57 -45.67 61.34
CA ALA A 2 54.63 -44.21 61.42
C ALA A 2 53.60 -43.37 60.62
N LEU A 3 52.55 -42.95 61.35
CA LEU A 3 52.06 -41.55 61.42
C LEU A 3 53.13 -40.66 62.13
N PRO A 4 53.06 -39.30 62.25
CA PRO A 4 51.85 -38.45 62.28
C PRO A 4 51.97 -36.98 61.75
N SER A 5 50.86 -36.22 61.94
CA SER A 5 50.73 -34.79 62.35
C SER A 5 51.15 -33.68 61.38
N GLU A 6 50.47 -32.55 61.22
CA GLU A 6 49.24 -31.86 61.69
C GLU A 6 49.11 -30.64 60.73
N CYS A 7 47.95 -30.13 60.32
CA CYS A 7 47.19 -29.06 61.00
C CYS A 7 46.07 -28.67 60.01
N GLU A 8 44.81 -28.75 60.43
CA GLU A 8 43.94 -27.63 60.83
C GLU A 8 42.89 -27.23 59.79
N SER A 9 41.63 -27.39 60.23
CA SER A 9 40.56 -26.39 60.18
C SER A 9 39.87 -26.15 58.82
N ALA A 10 38.55 -26.32 58.63
CA ALA A 10 37.45 -26.17 59.56
C ALA A 10 36.23 -27.09 59.27
N ASN A 11 35.59 -27.43 60.38
CA ASN A 11 34.31 -28.12 60.63
C ASN A 11 33.07 -27.20 60.34
N PRO A 12 31.81 -27.65 60.49
CA PRO A 12 31.24 -28.98 60.21
C PRO A 12 29.76 -28.99 59.73
N LEU A 13 29.25 -30.22 59.51
CA LEU A 13 27.85 -30.69 59.63
C LEU A 13 26.89 -30.61 58.43
N LEU A 14 27.13 -31.53 57.50
CA LEU A 14 26.09 -32.41 56.97
C LEU A 14 25.57 -33.35 58.07
N SER A 15 24.28 -33.30 58.36
CA SER A 15 23.54 -34.42 58.98
C SER A 15 22.15 -34.56 58.36
N SER A 16 22.05 -35.58 57.50
CA SER A 16 20.98 -36.58 57.42
C SER A 16 19.50 -36.15 57.44
N LEU A 17 18.88 -36.30 56.26
CA LEU A 17 17.65 -37.07 55.97
C LEU A 17 16.43 -36.88 56.87
N SER A 18 15.40 -36.16 56.37
CA SER A 18 14.03 -36.70 56.16
C SER A 18 13.02 -35.64 55.64
N LEU A 19 12.54 -35.82 54.37
CA LEU A 19 11.24 -35.45 53.72
C LEU A 19 10.68 -33.99 53.88
N PRO A 20 9.73 -33.48 53.05
CA PRO A 20 9.01 -34.08 51.91
C PRO A 20 9.15 -33.29 50.58
N VAL A 21 8.79 -33.95 49.48
CA VAL A 21 8.49 -33.31 48.19
C VAL A 21 7.35 -32.31 48.41
N SER A 22 7.61 -31.01 48.24
CA SER A 22 6.56 -30.00 48.08
C SER A 22 6.50 -29.53 46.63
N LEU A 23 5.32 -29.73 46.08
CA LEU A 23 4.86 -29.53 44.72
C LEU A 23 5.17 -28.12 44.19
N SER A 24 5.78 -28.05 43.01
CA SER A 24 5.59 -26.93 42.09
C SER A 24 4.58 -27.34 41.01
N PRO A 25 3.30 -26.96 41.09
CA PRO A 25 2.38 -27.19 39.99
C PRO A 25 2.53 -26.08 38.95
N CYS A 26 3.53 -26.19 38.08
CA CYS A 26 3.62 -25.34 36.89
C CYS A 26 2.88 -26.00 35.72
N CYS A 27 1.55 -26.06 35.84
CA CYS A 27 0.66 -26.37 34.73
C CYS A 27 -0.57 -25.50 34.90
N SER A 28 -0.59 -24.36 34.23
CA SER A 28 -1.69 -23.39 34.25
C SER A 28 -2.93 -23.99 33.61
N THR A 29 -3.76 -24.70 34.39
CA THR A 29 -5.05 -25.23 33.93
C THR A 29 -6.10 -24.15 34.01
N LEU A 30 -6.14 -23.29 33.00
CA LEU A 30 -7.22 -22.30 32.87
C LEU A 30 -8.55 -23.03 32.65
N THR A 31 -9.60 -22.59 33.36
CA THR A 31 -10.95 -23.10 33.11
C THR A 31 -11.45 -22.62 31.75
N THR A 32 -12.38 -23.34 31.13
CA THR A 32 -13.04 -22.92 29.87
C THR A 32 -13.65 -21.53 29.97
N GLN A 33 -14.18 -21.16 31.15
CA GLN A 33 -14.70 -19.82 31.41
C GLN A 33 -13.59 -18.75 31.42
N GLN A 34 -12.47 -19.02 32.08
CA GLN A 34 -11.30 -18.12 32.08
C GLN A 34 -10.68 -18.00 30.68
N LEU A 35 -10.66 -19.09 29.90
CA LEU A 35 -10.19 -19.09 28.52
C LEU A 35 -11.10 -18.22 27.63
N GLN A 36 -12.42 -18.34 27.77
CA GLN A 36 -13.39 -17.51 27.05
C GLN A 36 -13.29 -16.03 27.45
N GLN A 37 -13.04 -15.75 28.73
CA GLN A 37 -12.90 -14.38 29.23
C GLN A 37 -11.58 -13.75 28.75
N ASN A 38 -10.48 -14.50 28.75
CA ASN A 38 -9.20 -14.09 28.16
C ASN A 38 -9.33 -13.88 26.65
N LEU A 39 -9.98 -14.79 25.93
CA LEU A 39 -10.22 -14.64 24.49
C LEU A 39 -11.11 -13.42 24.20
N ARG A 40 -12.12 -13.12 25.03
CA ARG A 40 -12.94 -11.91 24.91
C ARG A 40 -12.14 -10.64 25.23
N ALA A 41 -11.25 -10.69 26.21
CA ALA A 41 -10.36 -9.56 26.56
C ALA A 41 -9.31 -9.32 25.47
N GLU A 42 -8.75 -10.37 24.88
CA GLU A 42 -7.85 -10.31 23.72
C GLU A 42 -8.57 -9.81 22.47
N LYS A 43 -9.79 -10.31 22.20
CA LYS A 43 -10.62 -9.81 21.09
C LYS A 43 -11.02 -8.34 21.28
N LYS A 44 -11.15 -7.84 22.52
CA LYS A 44 -11.33 -6.40 22.79
C LYS A 44 -10.05 -5.60 22.57
N ARG A 45 -8.87 -6.22 22.65
CA ARG A 45 -7.59 -5.67 22.20
C ARG A 45 -7.41 -5.92 20.70
N GLU A 46 -8.39 -5.55 19.88
CA GLU A 46 -8.23 -5.58 18.43
C GLU A 46 -6.99 -4.77 18.09
N ARG A 47 -5.89 -5.47 17.76
CA ARG A 47 -4.68 -4.79 17.29
C ARG A 47 -5.11 -4.07 16.02
N PRO A 48 -4.88 -2.76 15.90
CA PRO A 48 -5.25 -2.06 14.69
C PRO A 48 -4.56 -2.75 13.52
N VAL A 49 -5.29 -2.99 12.43
CA VAL A 49 -4.73 -3.48 11.17
C VAL A 49 -3.59 -2.54 10.79
N ARG A 50 -2.42 -3.10 10.44
CA ARG A 50 -1.22 -2.33 10.06
C ARG A 50 -0.67 -2.88 8.76
N LEU A 51 -0.06 -2.02 7.95
CA LEU A 51 0.76 -2.48 6.84
C LEU A 51 2.10 -3.01 7.33
N LEU A 52 2.52 -4.10 6.71
CA LEU A 52 3.81 -4.76 6.90
C LEU A 52 4.51 -4.84 5.55
N PHE A 53 5.83 -4.72 5.58
CA PHE A 53 6.69 -4.77 4.40
C PHE A 53 7.71 -5.88 4.59
N GLU A 54 7.82 -6.74 3.60
CA GLU A 54 8.87 -7.75 3.54
C GLU A 54 9.60 -7.64 2.21
N ILE A 55 10.92 -7.81 2.24
CA ILE A 55 11.72 -7.88 1.02
C ILE A 55 12.32 -9.28 0.93
N PRO A 56 11.56 -10.29 0.47
CA PRO A 56 12.01 -11.68 0.51
C PRO A 56 13.14 -11.96 -0.48
N THR A 57 13.12 -11.32 -1.65
CA THR A 57 14.05 -11.62 -2.72
C THR A 57 14.70 -10.36 -3.28
N THR A 58 15.91 -10.54 -3.79
CA THR A 58 16.69 -9.51 -4.49
C THR A 58 17.31 -10.12 -5.71
N ARG A 59 17.39 -9.37 -6.81
CA ARG A 59 18.06 -9.83 -8.03
C ARG A 59 18.88 -8.72 -8.67
N ILE A 60 19.94 -9.11 -9.35
CA ILE A 60 20.76 -8.19 -10.13
C ILE A 60 20.21 -8.20 -11.56
N ILE A 61 19.84 -7.03 -12.06
CA ILE A 61 19.50 -6.82 -13.46
C ILE A 61 20.73 -6.25 -14.16
N GLU A 62 21.11 -6.89 -15.26
CA GLU A 62 22.22 -6.50 -16.10
C GLU A 62 21.73 -6.35 -17.55
N HIS A 63 21.80 -5.12 -18.05
CA HIS A 63 21.58 -4.76 -19.43
C HIS A 63 22.90 -4.22 -20.00
N LEU A 64 22.98 -4.10 -21.33
CA LEU A 64 24.20 -3.68 -22.05
C LEU A 64 24.85 -2.40 -21.49
N LEU A 65 24.04 -1.47 -20.97
CA LEU A 65 24.50 -0.16 -20.46
C LEU A 65 24.15 0.08 -18.99
N SER A 66 23.56 -0.89 -18.28
CA SER A 66 23.12 -0.67 -16.90
C SER A 66 23.12 -1.94 -16.07
N LYS A 67 23.70 -1.87 -14.87
CA LYS A 67 23.65 -2.94 -13.87
C LYS A 67 23.10 -2.39 -12.57
N TYR A 68 22.06 -3.00 -12.02
CA TYR A 68 21.45 -2.55 -10.77
C TYR A 68 20.77 -3.69 -10.00
N VAL A 69 20.57 -3.48 -8.70
CA VAL A 69 19.88 -4.42 -7.82
C VAL A 69 18.41 -4.01 -7.72
N VAL A 70 17.51 -4.98 -7.88
CA VAL A 70 16.08 -4.85 -7.65
C VAL A 70 15.71 -5.61 -6.38
N TYR A 71 14.88 -4.96 -5.59
CA TYR A 71 14.27 -5.45 -4.36
C TYR A 71 12.79 -5.74 -4.66
N ASP A 72 12.37 -6.97 -4.42
CA ASP A 72 10.97 -7.36 -4.50
C ASP A 72 10.31 -7.10 -3.15
N ILE A 73 9.38 -6.14 -3.09
CA ILE A 73 8.76 -5.65 -1.86
C ILE A 73 7.35 -6.21 -1.78
N VAL A 74 7.11 -7.09 -0.81
CA VAL A 74 5.80 -7.64 -0.49
C VAL A 74 5.09 -6.70 0.49
N VAL A 75 3.85 -6.33 0.16
CA VAL A 75 3.00 -5.48 1.00
C VAL A 75 1.89 -6.34 1.61
N MET A 76 1.73 -6.29 2.93
CA MET A 76 0.74 -7.12 3.66
C MET A 76 -0.03 -6.32 4.70
N ARG A 77 -1.26 -6.75 5.00
CA ARG A 77 -2.06 -6.19 6.12
C ARG A 77 -2.12 -7.16 7.30
N SER A 78 -1.64 -6.73 8.45
CA SER A 78 -1.72 -7.47 9.72
C SER A 78 -3.16 -7.57 10.21
N GLY A 79 -3.53 -8.70 10.82
CA GLY A 79 -4.85 -8.89 11.45
C GLY A 79 -6.00 -9.11 10.47
N SER A 80 -5.74 -9.10 9.16
CA SER A 80 -6.68 -9.53 8.13
C SER A 80 -6.18 -10.83 7.48
N PHE A 81 -7.09 -11.69 7.01
CA PHE A 81 -6.72 -12.76 6.12
C PHE A 81 -6.26 -12.16 4.79
N ASP A 82 -4.95 -12.02 4.63
CA ASP A 82 -4.33 -11.52 3.41
C ASP A 82 -4.26 -12.66 2.40
N SER A 83 -5.35 -12.88 1.66
CA SER A 83 -5.49 -14.00 0.73
C SER A 83 -4.59 -13.88 -0.51
N ARG A 84 -4.05 -12.68 -0.79
CA ARG A 84 -3.23 -12.41 -1.97
C ARG A 84 -1.95 -11.69 -1.60
N ARG A 85 -0.85 -12.44 -1.68
CA ARG A 85 0.49 -11.88 -1.56
C ARG A 85 0.82 -11.11 -2.84
N VAL A 86 0.87 -9.78 -2.74
CA VAL A 86 1.24 -8.89 -3.83
C VAL A 86 2.60 -8.27 -3.55
N SER A 87 3.41 -8.15 -4.60
CA SER A 87 4.75 -7.55 -4.50
C SER A 87 5.00 -6.54 -5.61
N VAL A 88 5.91 -5.61 -5.33
CA VAL A 88 6.33 -4.55 -6.25
C VAL A 88 7.84 -4.43 -6.28
N GLU A 89 8.37 -4.00 -7.42
CA GLU A 89 9.80 -4.08 -7.67
C GLU A 89 10.45 -2.72 -7.64
N ARG A 90 11.43 -2.50 -6.76
CA ARG A 90 12.10 -1.21 -6.63
C ARG A 90 13.60 -1.39 -6.59
N ARG A 91 14.32 -0.42 -7.16
CA ARG A 91 15.76 -0.29 -6.98
C ARG A 91 16.06 0.72 -5.88
N TYR A 92 17.28 0.70 -5.35
CA TYR A 92 17.70 1.61 -4.29
C TYR A 92 17.44 3.10 -4.61
N SER A 93 17.64 3.52 -5.87
CA SER A 93 17.40 4.91 -6.26
C SER A 93 15.93 5.32 -6.25
N ASP A 94 14.99 4.37 -6.26
CA ASP A 94 13.56 4.68 -6.04
C ASP A 94 13.31 5.05 -4.58
N PHE A 95 13.90 4.31 -3.63
CA PHE A 95 13.85 4.64 -2.21
C PHE A 95 14.52 6.00 -1.92
N SER A 96 15.67 6.26 -2.55
CA SER A 96 16.37 7.54 -2.40
C SER A 96 15.54 8.72 -2.90
N ARG A 97 14.77 8.56 -3.98
CA ARG A 97 13.85 9.58 -4.48
C ARG A 97 12.69 9.80 -3.53
N LEU A 98 12.02 8.72 -3.12
CA LEU A 98 10.94 8.80 -2.13
C LEU A 98 11.39 9.53 -0.85
N HIS A 99 12.56 9.16 -0.31
CA HIS A 99 13.09 9.76 0.91
C HIS A 99 13.32 11.27 0.75
N HIS A 100 13.94 11.67 -0.36
CA HIS A 100 14.19 13.07 -0.66
C HIS A 100 12.88 13.86 -0.80
N ASP A 101 11.95 13.37 -1.62
CA ASP A 101 10.66 14.02 -1.88
C ASP A 101 9.82 14.17 -0.60
N LEU A 102 9.98 13.27 0.38
CA LEU A 102 9.30 13.36 1.67
C LEU A 102 10.01 14.29 2.65
N LEU A 103 11.34 14.37 2.63
CA LEU A 103 12.09 15.33 3.46
C LEU A 103 11.87 16.77 3.01
N GLU A 104 11.70 17.00 1.70
CA GLU A 104 11.34 18.33 1.18
C GLU A 104 9.98 18.82 1.74
N GLU A 105 9.07 17.91 2.05
CA GLU A 105 7.72 18.23 2.52
C GLU A 105 7.59 18.19 4.06
N PHE A 106 8.31 17.27 4.72
CA PHE A 106 8.12 16.94 6.14
C PHE A 106 9.43 16.86 6.94
N GLY A 107 10.47 17.59 6.53
CA GLY A 107 11.84 17.49 7.05
C GLY A 107 11.96 17.24 8.56
N ASP A 108 11.38 18.13 9.38
CA ASP A 108 11.46 18.04 10.85
C ASP A 108 10.75 16.78 11.40
N GLU A 109 9.65 16.35 10.80
CA GLU A 109 8.89 15.19 11.26
C GLU A 109 9.55 13.84 10.89
N LEU A 110 10.51 13.86 9.96
CA LEU A 110 11.17 12.68 9.43
C LEU A 110 12.66 12.61 9.79
N GLU A 111 13.15 13.47 10.68
CA GLU A 111 14.55 13.53 11.09
C GLU A 111 15.09 12.16 11.59
N GLU A 112 14.26 11.41 12.32
CA GLU A 112 14.62 10.09 12.85
C GLU A 112 14.59 8.96 11.80
N VAL A 113 13.99 9.20 10.63
CA VAL A 113 13.81 8.17 9.59
C VAL A 113 15.02 8.15 8.65
N VAL A 114 16.03 7.36 9.02
CA VAL A 114 17.28 7.25 8.25
C VAL A 114 17.19 6.22 7.12
N LEU A 115 17.48 6.66 5.88
CA LEU A 115 17.68 5.80 4.72
C LEU A 115 19.10 5.18 4.72
N PRO A 116 19.28 3.89 4.35
CA PRO A 116 20.61 3.29 4.23
C PRO A 116 21.49 4.05 3.22
N PRO A 117 22.79 4.26 3.50
CA PRO A 117 23.63 5.11 2.67
C PRO A 117 23.90 4.53 1.28
N LYS A 118 24.13 5.42 0.32
CA LYS A 118 24.68 5.09 -1.00
C LYS A 118 26.10 4.55 -0.80
N LEU A 119 26.43 3.45 -1.47
CA LEU A 119 27.80 2.95 -1.48
C LEU A 119 28.43 3.25 -2.83
N LEU A 120 29.70 3.65 -2.81
CA LEU A 120 30.47 4.01 -4.01
C LEU A 120 31.03 2.78 -4.72
N SER A 121 31.24 1.67 -4.00
CA SER A 121 31.75 0.39 -4.53
C SER A 121 31.14 -0.81 -3.79
N GLY A 122 31.29 -2.02 -4.32
CA GLY A 122 30.86 -3.26 -3.65
C GLY A 122 29.34 -3.52 -3.61
N ASN A 123 28.54 -2.69 -4.28
CA ASN A 123 27.06 -2.75 -4.29
C ASN A 123 26.46 -4.09 -4.74
N PHE A 124 27.23 -4.92 -5.44
CA PHE A 124 26.78 -6.22 -5.96
C PHE A 124 27.24 -7.42 -5.13
N SER A 125 27.98 -7.19 -4.04
CA SER A 125 28.34 -8.29 -3.14
C SER A 125 27.11 -8.79 -2.38
N ALA A 126 26.99 -10.11 -2.23
CA ALA A 126 25.82 -10.74 -1.61
C ALA A 126 25.59 -10.23 -0.18
N ASP A 127 26.66 -10.05 0.60
CA ASP A 127 26.59 -9.54 1.97
C ASP A 127 26.04 -8.11 2.04
N ILE A 128 26.49 -7.23 1.13
CA ILE A 128 26.00 -5.85 1.05
C ILE A 128 24.54 -5.81 0.59
N ILE A 129 24.19 -6.62 -0.41
CA ILE A 129 22.81 -6.71 -0.88
C ILE A 129 21.90 -7.18 0.27
N SER A 130 22.31 -8.20 1.02
CA SER A 130 21.53 -8.76 2.14
C SER A 130 21.38 -7.76 3.29
N LYS A 131 22.48 -7.09 3.71
CA LYS A 131 22.45 -6.05 4.74
C LYS A 131 21.56 -4.87 4.32
N ARG A 132 21.70 -4.41 3.08
CA ARG A 132 20.89 -3.31 2.54
C ARG A 132 19.41 -3.71 2.42
N ARG A 133 19.10 -4.94 2.02
CA ARG A 133 17.74 -5.49 1.96
C ARG A 133 17.04 -5.36 3.32
N LEU A 134 17.68 -5.83 4.39
CA LEU A 134 17.14 -5.72 5.75
C LEU A 134 16.97 -4.25 6.17
N ALA A 135 17.97 -3.42 5.91
CA ALA A 135 17.91 -2.00 6.28
C ALA A 135 16.82 -1.23 5.50
N LEU A 136 16.55 -1.59 4.25
CA LEU A 136 15.44 -1.01 3.46
C LEU A 136 14.07 -1.48 3.96
N GLN A 137 13.96 -2.73 4.41
CA GLN A 137 12.75 -3.23 5.05
C GLN A 137 12.45 -2.46 6.34
N ASP A 138 13.46 -2.29 7.21
CA ASP A 138 13.34 -1.50 8.44
C ASP A 138 13.03 -0.03 8.15
N TYR A 139 13.62 0.53 7.09
CA TYR A 139 13.33 1.89 6.62
C TYR A 139 11.84 2.04 6.26
N LEU A 140 11.25 1.12 5.48
CA LEU A 140 9.82 1.18 5.14
C LEU A 140 8.94 1.08 6.39
N ALA A 141 9.31 0.23 7.35
CA ALA A 141 8.60 0.11 8.61
C ALA A 141 8.63 1.42 9.43
N ARG A 142 9.80 2.07 9.53
CA ARG A 142 9.95 3.38 10.18
C ARG A 142 9.18 4.47 9.44
N LEU A 143 9.28 4.51 8.12
CA LEU A 143 8.58 5.49 7.29
C LEU A 143 7.06 5.37 7.44
N TYR A 144 6.54 4.15 7.49
CA TYR A 144 5.12 3.89 7.72
C TYR A 144 4.65 4.22 9.15
N ALA A 145 5.56 4.15 10.14
CA ALA A 145 5.25 4.57 11.51
C ALA A 145 5.06 6.10 11.59
N ALA A 146 5.76 6.87 10.77
CA ALA A 146 5.57 8.31 10.65
C ALA A 146 4.24 8.65 9.95
N ARG A 147 3.37 9.38 10.66
CA ARG A 147 2.01 9.67 10.18
C ARG A 147 2.00 10.51 8.90
N CYS A 148 2.81 11.57 8.83
CA CYS A 148 2.92 12.44 7.66
C CYS A 148 3.28 11.63 6.40
N ALA A 149 4.38 10.87 6.45
CA ALA A 149 4.79 10.03 5.34
C ALA A 149 3.74 8.98 4.96
N ARG A 150 3.15 8.29 5.94
CA ARG A 150 2.13 7.27 5.69
C ARG A 150 0.90 7.79 4.92
N HIS A 151 0.47 9.02 5.18
CA HIS A 151 -0.69 9.63 4.54
C HIS A 151 -0.32 10.43 3.29
N ALA A 152 0.97 10.69 3.06
CA ALA A 152 1.42 11.40 1.88
C ALA A 152 1.14 10.60 0.59
N PRO A 153 0.66 11.25 -0.49
CA PRO A 153 0.45 10.58 -1.78
C PRO A 153 1.73 9.96 -2.36
N ARG A 154 2.89 10.57 -2.06
CA ARG A 154 4.22 10.07 -2.46
C ARG A 154 4.49 8.66 -1.96
N PHE A 155 4.01 8.33 -0.76
CA PHE A 155 4.16 6.98 -0.21
C PHE A 155 3.37 5.95 -1.00
N ALA A 156 2.11 6.22 -1.35
CA ALA A 156 1.34 5.30 -2.18
C ALA A 156 1.91 5.17 -3.60
N ARG A 157 2.28 6.30 -4.22
CA ARG A 157 2.92 6.32 -5.55
C ARG A 157 4.20 5.50 -5.60
N PHE A 158 4.98 5.48 -4.52
CA PHE A 158 6.15 4.60 -4.45
C PHE A 158 5.78 3.14 -4.67
N PHE A 159 4.62 2.65 -4.26
CA PHE A 159 4.23 1.26 -4.50
C PHE A 159 3.45 1.04 -5.81
N THR A 160 2.82 2.06 -6.38
CA THR A 160 1.86 1.85 -7.49
C THR A 160 2.29 2.49 -8.81
N GLU A 161 3.02 3.60 -8.78
CA GLU A 161 3.19 4.46 -9.96
C GLU A 161 3.96 3.79 -11.13
N PRO A 162 5.09 3.09 -10.92
CA PRO A 162 5.78 2.38 -12.00
C PRO A 162 4.91 1.30 -12.66
N GLU A 163 4.21 0.50 -11.86
CA GLU A 163 3.29 -0.55 -12.30
C GLU A 163 2.12 0.05 -13.08
N GLN A 164 1.54 1.15 -12.59
CA GLN A 164 0.44 1.86 -13.23
C GLN A 164 0.88 2.50 -14.57
N LYS A 165 2.08 3.10 -14.63
CA LYS A 165 2.67 3.61 -15.88
C LYS A 165 2.87 2.49 -16.92
N ARG A 166 3.34 1.31 -16.49
CA ARG A 166 3.45 0.14 -17.37
C ARG A 166 2.09 -0.32 -17.88
N ALA A 167 1.10 -0.42 -17.00
CA ALA A 167 -0.28 -0.76 -17.36
C ALA A 167 -0.87 0.22 -18.39
N HIS A 168 -0.74 1.53 -18.19
CA HIS A 168 -1.22 2.52 -19.16
C HIS A 168 -0.44 2.49 -20.48
N GLY A 169 0.83 2.09 -20.46
CA GLY A 169 1.59 1.79 -21.69
C GLY A 169 0.99 0.62 -22.47
N LEU A 170 0.65 -0.48 -21.78
CA LEU A 170 0.02 -1.66 -22.38
C LEU A 170 -1.38 -1.35 -22.91
N LEU A 171 -2.18 -0.60 -22.14
CA LEU A 171 -3.52 -0.15 -22.54
C LEU A 171 -3.46 0.67 -23.84
N ARG A 172 -2.57 1.67 -23.90
CA ARG A 172 -2.37 2.48 -25.12
C ARG A 172 -1.86 1.68 -26.32
N ALA A 173 -1.17 0.57 -26.07
CA ALA A 173 -0.72 -0.35 -27.11
C ALA A 173 -1.79 -1.40 -27.50
N GLY A 174 -3.01 -1.31 -26.98
CA GLY A 174 -4.10 -2.27 -27.25
C GLY A 174 -3.89 -3.65 -26.62
N LYS A 175 -2.90 -3.81 -25.72
CA LYS A 175 -2.60 -5.08 -25.06
C LYS A 175 -3.45 -5.25 -23.81
N PHE A 176 -4.76 -5.31 -23.98
CA PHE A 176 -5.74 -5.25 -22.89
C PHE A 176 -5.57 -6.37 -21.85
N THR A 177 -5.32 -7.61 -22.28
CA THR A 177 -5.12 -8.74 -21.34
C THR A 177 -3.94 -8.52 -20.39
N LEU A 178 -2.80 -8.06 -20.93
CA LEU A 178 -1.60 -7.77 -20.13
C LEU A 178 -1.82 -6.52 -19.26
N ALA A 179 -2.52 -5.51 -19.78
CA ALA A 179 -2.88 -4.32 -19.01
C ALA A 179 -3.77 -4.70 -17.81
N THR A 180 -4.79 -5.54 -18.01
CA THR A 180 -5.67 -6.04 -16.94
C THR A 180 -4.88 -6.75 -15.85
N GLN A 181 -3.98 -7.67 -16.21
CA GLN A 181 -3.13 -8.38 -15.23
C GLN A 181 -2.31 -7.39 -14.40
N GLN A 182 -1.64 -6.43 -15.06
CA GLN A 182 -0.82 -5.44 -14.37
C GLN A 182 -1.66 -4.50 -13.48
N LEU A 183 -2.85 -4.09 -13.94
CA LEU A 183 -3.77 -3.23 -13.18
C LEU A 183 -4.39 -3.95 -11.98
N GLN A 184 -4.66 -5.25 -12.07
CA GLN A 184 -5.12 -6.05 -10.93
C GLN A 184 -4.05 -6.07 -9.82
N THR A 185 -2.78 -6.24 -10.18
CA THR A 185 -1.67 -6.11 -9.22
C THR A 185 -1.63 -4.73 -8.57
N VAL A 186 -1.81 -3.66 -9.35
CA VAL A 186 -1.86 -2.29 -8.82
C VAL A 186 -3.03 -2.11 -7.86
N LEU A 187 -4.22 -2.57 -8.24
CA LEU A 187 -5.42 -2.46 -7.42
C LEU A 187 -5.27 -3.21 -6.09
N GLU A 188 -4.67 -4.39 -6.09
CA GLU A 188 -4.40 -5.15 -4.86
C GLU A 188 -3.48 -4.39 -3.90
N VAL A 189 -2.45 -3.71 -4.43
CA VAL A 189 -1.59 -2.85 -3.62
C VAL A 189 -2.37 -1.63 -3.10
N GLU A 190 -3.13 -0.95 -3.96
CA GLU A 190 -3.95 0.22 -3.58
C GLU A 190 -4.96 -0.12 -2.50
N GLU A 191 -5.63 -1.27 -2.56
CA GLU A 191 -6.59 -1.73 -1.56
C GLU A 191 -5.94 -1.99 -0.19
N LYS A 192 -4.68 -2.45 -0.19
CA LYS A 192 -3.91 -2.60 1.05
C LYS A 192 -3.56 -1.23 1.64
N LEU A 193 -3.27 -0.24 0.80
CA LEU A 193 -2.91 1.13 1.20
C LEU A 193 -4.11 2.01 1.57
N LEU A 194 -5.29 1.72 1.01
CA LEU A 194 -6.49 2.56 1.08
C LEU A 194 -6.90 3.04 2.49
N PRO A 195 -6.77 2.25 3.58
CA PRO A 195 -7.12 2.72 4.93
C PRO A 195 -6.34 3.95 5.40
N TRP A 196 -5.17 4.23 4.79
CA TRP A 196 -4.35 5.39 5.12
C TRP A 196 -4.22 6.38 3.97
N GLN A 197 -4.93 6.16 2.87
CA GLN A 197 -4.83 6.98 1.68
C GLN A 197 -6.17 7.61 1.33
N HIS A 198 -6.15 8.60 0.44
CA HIS A 198 -7.38 9.22 -0.01
C HIS A 198 -8.25 8.19 -0.76
N PRO A 199 -9.57 8.13 -0.55
CA PRO A 199 -10.42 7.11 -1.19
C PRO A 199 -10.48 7.19 -2.72
N THR A 200 -9.95 8.25 -3.32
CA THR A 200 -9.82 8.38 -4.78
C THR A 200 -8.60 7.66 -5.36
N LEU A 201 -7.72 7.11 -4.52
CA LEU A 201 -6.47 6.45 -4.94
C LEU A 201 -6.72 5.40 -6.03
N SER A 202 -7.74 4.56 -5.87
CA SER A 202 -8.03 3.45 -6.79
C SER A 202 -8.90 3.82 -8.00
N VAL A 203 -9.41 5.06 -8.08
CA VAL A 203 -10.31 5.49 -9.17
C VAL A 203 -9.65 5.35 -10.54
N PRO A 204 -8.41 5.83 -10.79
CA PRO A 204 -7.77 5.71 -12.09
C PRO A 204 -7.55 4.24 -12.51
N THR A 205 -7.16 3.39 -11.56
CA THR A 205 -6.90 1.96 -11.79
C THR A 205 -8.19 1.21 -12.10
N LEU A 206 -9.28 1.46 -11.36
CA LEU A 206 -10.59 0.87 -11.61
C LEU A 206 -11.19 1.34 -12.94
N ALA A 207 -11.05 2.62 -13.28
CA ALA A 207 -11.50 3.15 -14.57
C ALA A 207 -10.74 2.50 -15.74
N ALA A 208 -9.41 2.35 -15.61
CA ALA A 208 -8.61 1.66 -16.62
C ALA A 208 -8.98 0.17 -16.75
N LEU A 209 -9.24 -0.53 -15.63
CA LEU A 209 -9.74 -1.91 -15.65
C LEU A 209 -11.09 -2.02 -16.37
N ALA A 210 -12.01 -1.09 -16.11
CA ALA A 210 -13.31 -1.09 -16.77
C ALA A 210 -13.19 -0.95 -18.30
N VAL A 211 -12.28 -0.09 -18.78
CA VAL A 211 -11.97 0.05 -20.20
C VAL A 211 -11.35 -1.24 -20.76
N CYS A 212 -10.36 -1.81 -20.08
CA CYS A 212 -9.74 -3.06 -20.54
C CYS A 212 -10.74 -4.21 -20.63
N HIS A 213 -11.62 -4.39 -19.64
CA HIS A 213 -12.64 -5.45 -19.66
C HIS A 213 -13.69 -5.20 -20.75
N ARG A 214 -14.10 -3.95 -20.97
CA ARG A 214 -15.00 -3.60 -22.09
C ARG A 214 -14.38 -4.01 -23.43
N ASP A 215 -13.11 -3.67 -23.65
CA ASP A 215 -12.41 -3.95 -24.92
C ASP A 215 -12.04 -5.44 -25.07
N LEU A 216 -12.11 -6.22 -23.99
CA LEU A 216 -12.05 -7.68 -24.00
C LEU A 216 -13.43 -8.35 -24.14
N GLU A 217 -14.50 -7.57 -24.35
CA GLU A 217 -15.89 -8.04 -24.43
C GLU A 217 -16.40 -8.71 -23.13
N GLU A 218 -15.77 -8.38 -22.00
CA GLU A 218 -16.13 -8.88 -20.67
C GLU A 218 -17.04 -7.87 -19.94
N ALA A 219 -18.31 -7.82 -20.33
CA ALA A 219 -19.25 -6.79 -19.85
C ALA A 219 -19.47 -6.80 -18.32
N GLU A 220 -19.54 -7.98 -17.68
CA GLU A 220 -19.75 -8.10 -16.24
C GLU A 220 -18.56 -7.56 -15.41
N PRO A 221 -17.30 -8.00 -15.64
CA PRO A 221 -16.13 -7.39 -15.00
C PRO A 221 -16.00 -5.89 -15.26
N ALA A 222 -16.29 -5.43 -16.49
CA ALA A 222 -16.24 -4.02 -16.84
C ALA A 222 -17.24 -3.20 -16.00
N PHE A 223 -18.48 -3.69 -15.90
CA PHE A 223 -19.53 -3.07 -15.11
C PHE A 223 -19.16 -3.02 -13.63
N ALA A 224 -18.66 -4.13 -13.07
CA ALA A 224 -18.25 -4.22 -11.68
C ALA A 224 -17.11 -3.25 -11.34
N ALA A 225 -16.10 -3.13 -12.20
CA ALA A 225 -14.98 -2.20 -12.01
C ALA A 225 -15.46 -0.73 -12.04
N ALA A 226 -16.28 -0.37 -13.02
CA ALA A 226 -16.83 0.98 -13.12
C ALA A 226 -17.75 1.34 -11.94
N GLN A 227 -18.62 0.40 -11.54
CA GLN A 227 -19.51 0.58 -10.40
C GLN A 227 -18.74 0.75 -9.08
N LYS A 228 -17.60 0.07 -8.92
CA LYS A 228 -16.74 0.19 -7.74
C LYS A 228 -16.05 1.56 -7.65
N ALA A 229 -15.70 2.17 -8.78
CA ALA A 229 -15.06 3.49 -8.81
C ALA A 229 -16.03 4.65 -8.56
N LEU A 230 -17.27 4.51 -9.01
CA LEU A 230 -18.26 5.59 -9.08
C LEU A 230 -18.52 6.31 -7.73
N PRO A 231 -18.68 5.63 -6.58
CA PRO A 231 -18.94 6.31 -5.31
C PRO A 231 -17.86 7.32 -4.90
N ALA A 232 -16.59 6.99 -5.16
CA ALA A 232 -15.48 7.90 -4.86
C ALA A 232 -15.52 9.13 -5.79
N THR A 233 -15.82 8.93 -7.07
CA THR A 233 -15.94 10.06 -8.01
C THR A 233 -17.07 11.03 -7.64
N ARG A 234 -18.23 10.50 -7.22
CA ARG A 234 -19.38 11.30 -6.74
C ARG A 234 -19.04 12.08 -5.48
N ARG A 235 -18.43 11.40 -4.49
CA ARG A 235 -18.16 12.00 -3.17
C ARG A 235 -17.10 13.08 -3.22
N TYR A 236 -16.10 12.94 -4.09
CA TYR A 236 -14.93 13.82 -4.15
C TYR A 236 -14.87 14.69 -5.41
N GLY A 237 -15.94 14.76 -6.19
CA GLY A 237 -16.06 15.69 -7.32
C GLY A 237 -15.11 15.43 -8.48
N LEU A 238 -14.80 14.17 -8.80
CA LEU A 238 -13.95 13.81 -9.93
C LEU A 238 -14.74 13.81 -11.25
N LYS A 239 -15.24 14.99 -11.67
CA LYS A 239 -16.20 15.15 -12.78
C LYS A 239 -15.79 14.40 -14.06
N GLN A 240 -14.52 14.52 -14.47
CA GLN A 240 -14.00 13.86 -15.68
C GLN A 240 -14.13 12.32 -15.63
N TYR A 241 -13.80 11.71 -14.50
CA TYR A 241 -13.97 10.27 -14.31
C TYR A 241 -15.45 9.90 -14.14
N GLN A 242 -16.23 10.72 -13.43
CA GLN A 242 -17.64 10.48 -13.19
C GLN A 242 -18.43 10.40 -14.51
N ALA A 243 -18.26 11.39 -15.40
CA ALA A 243 -18.95 11.42 -16.70
C ALA A 243 -18.61 10.17 -17.54
N ALA A 244 -17.32 9.88 -17.71
CA ALA A 244 -16.87 8.72 -18.49
C ALA A 244 -17.34 7.38 -17.90
N LEU A 245 -17.36 7.24 -16.57
CA LEU A 245 -17.84 6.03 -15.90
C LEU A 245 -19.36 5.87 -16.02
N LEU A 246 -20.13 6.96 -15.93
CA LEU A 246 -21.58 6.92 -16.10
C LEU A 246 -21.96 6.53 -17.52
N GLU A 247 -21.30 7.11 -18.53
CA GLU A 247 -21.47 6.71 -19.94
C GLU A 247 -21.23 5.21 -20.11
N LEU A 248 -20.08 4.72 -19.62
CA LEU A 248 -19.73 3.30 -19.69
C LEU A 248 -20.75 2.40 -19.00
N LEU A 249 -21.25 2.78 -17.81
CA LEU A 249 -22.24 2.00 -17.07
C LEU A 249 -23.62 2.00 -17.74
N VAL A 250 -23.99 3.06 -18.44
CA VAL A 250 -25.22 3.08 -19.24
C VAL A 250 -25.11 2.10 -20.40
N ASP A 251 -24.01 2.14 -21.15
CA ASP A 251 -23.79 1.26 -22.31
C ASP A 251 -23.75 -0.21 -21.88
N LEU A 252 -22.94 -0.54 -20.87
CA LEU A 252 -22.87 -1.89 -20.32
C LEU A 252 -24.18 -2.32 -19.66
N GLY A 253 -24.90 -1.39 -19.02
CA GLY A 253 -26.20 -1.66 -18.43
C GLY A 253 -27.22 -2.10 -19.47
N TYR A 254 -27.25 -1.46 -20.65
CA TYR A 254 -28.07 -1.91 -21.78
C TYR A 254 -27.70 -3.30 -22.27
N GLN A 255 -26.39 -3.57 -22.44
CA GLN A 255 -25.90 -4.88 -22.86
C GLN A 255 -26.28 -5.99 -21.87
N LEU A 256 -26.26 -5.70 -20.58
CA LEU A 256 -26.58 -6.64 -19.50
C LEU A 256 -28.08 -6.67 -19.12
N GLY A 257 -28.94 -5.86 -19.75
CA GLY A 257 -30.36 -5.76 -19.41
C GLY A 257 -30.64 -5.17 -18.02
N ARG A 258 -29.76 -4.32 -17.50
CA ARG A 258 -29.86 -3.68 -16.18
C ARG A 258 -30.52 -2.30 -16.26
N PRO A 259 -31.19 -1.81 -15.20
CA PRO A 259 -31.82 -0.50 -15.21
C PRO A 259 -30.78 0.64 -15.25
N THR A 260 -30.87 1.51 -16.26
CA THR A 260 -29.92 2.61 -16.50
C THR A 260 -30.51 4.02 -16.31
N ALA A 261 -31.82 4.14 -16.06
CA ALA A 261 -32.51 5.44 -16.02
C ALA A 261 -31.90 6.44 -15.02
N THR A 262 -31.47 5.97 -13.84
CA THR A 262 -30.83 6.82 -12.83
C THR A 262 -29.45 7.30 -13.27
N LEU A 263 -28.66 6.41 -13.89
CA LEU A 263 -27.33 6.73 -14.42
C LEU A 263 -27.42 7.73 -15.57
N GLN A 264 -28.41 7.57 -16.45
CA GLN A 264 -28.67 8.49 -17.55
C GLN A 264 -29.08 9.88 -17.06
N HIS A 265 -29.99 9.94 -16.08
CA HIS A 265 -30.41 11.21 -15.50
C HIS A 265 -29.22 11.95 -14.87
N GLU A 266 -28.38 11.25 -14.10
CA GLU A 266 -27.17 11.81 -13.52
C GLU A 266 -26.18 12.33 -14.58
N LEU A 267 -25.96 11.56 -15.66
CA LEU A 267 -25.09 11.96 -16.75
C LEU A 267 -25.58 13.22 -17.46
N THR A 268 -26.89 13.34 -17.70
CA THR A 268 -27.51 14.54 -18.29
C THR A 268 -27.27 15.76 -17.42
N LEU A 269 -27.50 15.65 -16.10
CA LEU A 269 -27.27 16.75 -15.17
C LEU A 269 -25.80 17.21 -15.15
N LEU A 270 -24.84 16.29 -15.21
CA LEU A 270 -23.41 16.63 -15.29
C LEU A 270 -23.06 17.38 -16.57
N ARG A 271 -23.57 16.91 -17.72
CA ARG A 271 -23.32 17.54 -19.03
C ARG A 271 -23.96 18.92 -19.12
N ASP A 272 -25.14 19.11 -18.56
CA ASP A 272 -25.82 20.41 -18.52
C ASP A 272 -25.08 21.40 -17.61
N ALA A 273 -24.55 20.94 -16.47
CA ALA A 273 -23.71 21.75 -15.60
C ALA A 273 -22.40 22.20 -16.28
N GLU A 274 -21.73 21.31 -17.03
CA GLU A 274 -20.52 21.65 -17.79
C GLU A 274 -20.79 22.68 -18.89
N ARG A 275 -21.96 22.62 -19.55
CA ARG A 275 -22.37 23.61 -20.55
C ARG A 275 -22.62 24.99 -19.93
N GLY A 276 -23.24 25.06 -18.75
CA GLY A 276 -23.49 26.30 -18.01
C GLY A 276 -22.21 26.99 -17.50
N GLU A 277 -21.21 26.20 -17.07
CA GLU A 277 -19.89 26.71 -16.70
C GLU A 277 -19.13 27.27 -17.91
N ALA A 278 -19.25 26.63 -19.09
CA ALA A 278 -18.61 27.11 -20.31
C ALA A 278 -19.24 28.39 -20.89
N THR A 279 -20.54 28.61 -20.71
CA THR A 279 -21.22 29.84 -21.16
C THR A 279 -20.86 31.05 -20.30
N THR A 280 -20.74 30.87 -18.98
CA THR A 280 -20.40 31.95 -18.04
C THR A 280 -18.95 32.43 -18.18
N LEU A 281 -18.01 31.53 -18.49
CA LEU A 281 -16.62 31.91 -18.79
C LEU A 281 -16.49 32.72 -20.09
N LYS A 282 -17.27 32.39 -21.12
CA LYS A 282 -17.29 33.15 -22.39
C LYS A 282 -17.88 34.55 -22.23
N GLU A 283 -18.92 34.70 -21.41
CA GLU A 283 -19.50 36.02 -21.11
C GLU A 283 -18.54 36.93 -20.34
N LEU A 284 -17.64 36.37 -19.52
CA LEU A 284 -16.60 37.13 -18.82
C LEU A 284 -15.42 37.53 -19.74
N GLU A 285 -15.13 36.74 -20.78
CA GLU A 285 -14.13 37.08 -21.80
C GLU A 285 -14.64 38.16 -22.78
N ASP A 286 -15.95 38.19 -23.06
CA ASP A 286 -16.55 39.18 -23.99
C ASP A 286 -16.74 40.58 -23.36
N VAL A 287 -16.60 40.71 -22.04
CA VAL A 287 -16.58 42.01 -21.32
C VAL A 287 -15.18 42.65 -21.30
N GLY A 288 -14.17 41.95 -21.82
CA GLY A 288 -12.76 42.37 -21.82
C GLY A 288 -12.22 42.84 -23.18
N SER A 289 -12.96 43.62 -23.96
CA SER A 289 -12.39 44.37 -25.09
C SER A 289 -12.63 45.88 -24.92
N PRO A 290 -11.60 46.68 -24.55
CA PRO A 290 -11.72 48.13 -24.55
C PRO A 290 -11.68 48.62 -25.98
N THR A 291 -12.76 49.29 -26.40
CA THR A 291 -12.79 50.12 -27.59
C THR A 291 -11.88 51.32 -27.37
N ASP A 292 -10.72 51.32 -28.02
CA ASP A 292 -9.93 52.53 -28.26
C ASP A 292 -10.77 53.51 -29.07
N SER A 293 -11.24 54.57 -28.43
CA SER A 293 -11.70 55.78 -29.10
C SER A 293 -11.49 56.98 -28.19
N LEU A 294 -10.35 57.65 -28.36
CA LEU A 294 -10.15 59.02 -27.87
C LEU A 294 -9.56 59.86 -29.01
N HIS A 295 -10.40 60.82 -29.42
CA HIS A 295 -10.01 62.11 -29.95
C HIS A 295 -9.15 62.89 -28.96
#